data_AF-A0A8J2WCZ1-F1
#
_entry.id   AF-A0A8J2WCZ1-F1
#
_cell.length_a   1.000
_cell.length_b   1.000
_cell.length_c   1.000
_cell.angle_alpha   90.00
_cell.angle_beta   90.00
_cell.angle_gamma   90.00
#
_symmetry.space_group_name_H-M   'P 1'
#
loop_
_entity.id
_entity.type
_entity.pdbx_description
1 polymer ?
#
loop_
_entity_poly.entity_id
_entity_poly.type
_entity_poly.pdbx_seq_one_letter_code
_entity_poly.pdbx_strand_id
1 'polypeptide(L)'
;MEGVFYTMTDAELKCSGQNLRKLPQSTDLERSDIGQIKYLDLSYNKISTLHGLESYSSLETLILDCNKIGDDVEFPRCQTLTTVSLNKNQIADLDHLLQNLRKCAPKLRFLSLLGNYACPHQLMGLDYDDSDYHRYRCYVIYCLPTLKFLDSTPVTRAEEEEAILRGKYFRIVKPIVLQTQVKSIRQDQKDFIPLPPAKLNSTFHKGIYGACRYRYTGKNSEGNRFIRNHDL
;
A
#
# COMPACT_ATOMS: atom_id res chain seq x y z
N MET A 1 -36.01 14.89 -1.06
CA MET A 1 -34.87 14.53 -1.92
C MET A 1 -33.83 15.59 -1.69
N GLU A 2 -32.82 15.31 -0.86
CA GLU A 2 -31.66 16.21 -0.74
C GLU A 2 -30.98 16.22 -2.11
N GLY A 3 -30.96 17.38 -2.76
CA GLY A 3 -30.27 17.55 -4.03
C GLY A 3 -28.78 17.36 -3.82
N VAL A 4 -28.13 16.65 -4.73
CA VAL A 4 -26.66 16.58 -4.78
C VAL A 4 -26.16 17.99 -5.10
N PHE A 5 -25.42 18.60 -4.19
CA PHE A 5 -24.79 19.89 -4.43
C PHE A 5 -23.48 19.68 -5.17
N TYR A 6 -23.39 20.22 -6.38
CA TYR A 6 -22.17 20.20 -7.18
C TYR A 6 -21.84 21.61 -7.67
N THR A 7 -20.55 21.89 -7.84
CA THR A 7 -20.08 23.05 -8.59
C THR A 7 -19.49 22.55 -9.89
N MET A 8 -20.01 23.05 -11.01
CA MET A 8 -19.57 22.64 -12.35
C MET A 8 -19.33 23.86 -13.21
N THR A 9 -18.15 23.91 -13.81
CA THR A 9 -17.77 24.83 -14.88
C THR A 9 -17.57 24.04 -16.17
N ASP A 10 -17.21 24.70 -17.26
CA ASP A 10 -17.01 24.05 -18.56
C ASP A 10 -15.90 22.96 -18.53
N ALA A 11 -14.95 23.05 -17.59
CA ALA A 11 -13.82 22.14 -17.49
C ALA A 11 -13.62 21.51 -16.10
N GLU A 12 -14.36 21.92 -15.08
CA GLU A 12 -14.22 21.43 -13.72
C GLU A 12 -15.55 20.93 -13.15
N LEU A 13 -15.51 19.80 -12.44
CA LEU A 13 -16.63 19.29 -11.67
C LEU A 13 -16.15 18.98 -10.25
N LYS A 14 -16.80 19.60 -9.26
CA LYS A 14 -16.51 19.39 -7.84
C LYS A 14 -17.78 19.00 -7.11
N CYS A 15 -17.81 17.78 -6.58
CA CYS A 15 -18.93 17.21 -5.83
C CYS A 15 -18.44 16.63 -4.50
N SER A 16 -17.81 17.47 -3.68
CA SER A 16 -17.26 17.05 -2.39
C SER A 16 -18.35 16.91 -1.33
N GLY A 17 -18.26 15.90 -0.45
CA GLY A 17 -19.12 15.78 0.72
C GLY A 17 -20.57 15.33 0.47
N GLN A 18 -20.86 14.77 -0.71
CA GLN A 18 -22.23 14.46 -1.15
C GLN A 18 -22.67 13.01 -0.87
N ASN A 19 -21.90 12.25 -0.09
CA ASN A 19 -22.14 10.83 0.20
C ASN A 19 -22.24 9.93 -1.06
N LEU A 20 -21.63 10.35 -2.17
CA LEU A 20 -21.68 9.62 -3.43
C LEU A 20 -21.04 8.25 -3.28
N ARG A 21 -21.68 7.21 -3.82
CA ARG A 21 -21.14 5.85 -3.87
C ARG A 21 -20.54 5.48 -5.22
N LYS A 22 -20.88 6.25 -6.25
CA LYS A 22 -20.48 6.06 -7.64
C LYS A 22 -20.11 7.42 -8.25
N LEU A 23 -19.41 7.38 -9.38
CA LEU A 23 -19.12 8.58 -10.16
C LEU A 23 -20.43 9.15 -10.74
N PRO A 24 -20.58 10.48 -10.80
CA PRO A 24 -21.74 11.09 -11.44
C PRO A 24 -21.73 10.81 -12.94
N GLN A 25 -22.86 10.36 -13.48
CA GLN A 25 -23.00 10.09 -14.91
C GLN A 25 -23.60 11.30 -15.65
N SER A 26 -23.51 11.32 -16.98
CA SER A 26 -24.11 12.39 -17.80
C SER A 26 -25.62 12.52 -17.57
N THR A 27 -26.30 11.42 -17.26
CA THR A 27 -27.72 11.39 -16.89
C THR A 27 -27.99 12.10 -15.56
N ASP A 28 -27.08 12.01 -14.60
CA ASP A 28 -27.25 12.59 -13.27
C ASP A 28 -27.03 14.10 -13.26
N LEU A 29 -26.23 14.61 -14.20
CA LEU A 29 -25.86 16.02 -14.33
C LEU A 29 -26.72 16.77 -15.37
N GLU A 30 -27.65 16.07 -16.04
CA GLU A 30 -28.48 16.58 -17.14
C GLU A 30 -27.68 17.32 -18.24
N ARG A 31 -26.41 16.95 -18.43
CA ARG A 31 -25.49 17.60 -19.36
C ARG A 31 -24.60 16.59 -20.08
N SER A 32 -24.49 16.77 -21.40
CA SER A 32 -23.69 15.92 -22.30
C SER A 32 -22.18 16.20 -22.27
N ASP A 33 -21.75 17.28 -21.60
CA ASP A 33 -20.39 17.81 -21.71
C ASP A 33 -19.39 17.15 -20.73
N ILE A 34 -19.79 16.05 -20.09
CA ILE A 34 -18.97 15.36 -19.08
C ILE A 34 -17.59 14.91 -19.62
N GLY A 35 -17.50 14.65 -20.94
CA GLY A 35 -16.25 14.30 -21.62
C GLY A 35 -15.26 15.45 -21.80
N GLN A 36 -15.70 16.70 -21.59
CA GLN A 36 -14.85 17.90 -21.65
C GLN A 36 -14.21 18.25 -20.31
N ILE A 37 -14.69 17.65 -19.21
CA ILE A 37 -14.16 17.89 -17.88
C ILE A 37 -12.69 17.46 -17.81
N LYS A 38 -11.85 18.38 -17.36
CA LYS A 38 -10.42 18.20 -17.15
C LYS A 38 -10.07 18.02 -15.68
N TYR A 39 -10.87 18.58 -14.78
CA TYR A 39 -10.68 18.52 -13.34
C TYR A 39 -11.90 17.92 -12.66
N LEU A 40 -11.71 16.80 -11.95
CA LEU A 40 -12.76 16.12 -11.20
C LEU A 40 -12.36 15.99 -9.73
N ASP A 41 -13.11 16.65 -8.85
CA ASP A 41 -12.96 16.52 -7.40
C ASP A 41 -14.21 15.87 -6.79
N LEU A 42 -14.02 14.65 -6.29
CA LEU A 42 -15.04 13.85 -5.62
C LEU A 42 -14.61 13.49 -4.19
N SER A 43 -13.84 14.38 -3.55
CA SER A 43 -13.34 14.16 -2.20
C SER A 43 -14.47 14.02 -1.16
N TYR A 44 -14.19 13.38 -0.03
CA TYR A 44 -15.14 13.25 1.09
C TYR A 44 -16.47 12.58 0.70
N ASN A 45 -16.40 11.55 -0.13
CA ASN A 45 -17.55 10.75 -0.52
C ASN A 45 -17.42 9.30 0.00
N LYS A 46 -18.23 8.38 -0.53
CA LYS A 46 -18.25 6.96 -0.19
C LYS A 46 -17.99 6.11 -1.44
N ILE A 47 -17.23 6.64 -2.39
CA ILE A 47 -16.93 5.99 -3.67
C ILE A 47 -16.01 4.81 -3.41
N SER A 48 -16.39 3.64 -3.92
CA SER A 48 -15.58 2.42 -3.87
C SER A 48 -15.26 1.86 -5.25
N THR A 49 -15.84 2.43 -6.32
CA THR A 49 -15.64 1.97 -7.70
C THR A 49 -15.45 3.16 -8.63
N LEU A 50 -14.61 2.99 -9.64
CA LEU A 50 -14.37 3.97 -10.70
C LEU A 50 -15.15 3.68 -11.99
N HIS A 51 -16.16 2.82 -11.91
CA HIS A 51 -17.04 2.58 -13.06
C HIS A 51 -17.73 3.88 -13.50
N GLY A 52 -17.66 4.19 -14.80
CA GLY A 52 -18.13 5.43 -15.38
C GLY A 52 -17.02 6.46 -15.65
N LEU A 53 -15.80 6.26 -15.13
CA LEU A 53 -14.67 7.17 -15.37
C LEU A 53 -14.28 7.23 -16.85
N GLU A 54 -14.62 6.20 -17.63
CA GLU A 54 -14.46 6.14 -19.08
C GLU A 54 -15.20 7.26 -19.83
N SER A 55 -16.24 7.85 -19.22
CA SER A 55 -16.99 8.97 -19.79
C SER A 55 -16.20 10.28 -19.79
N TYR A 56 -15.16 10.39 -18.97
CA TYR A 56 -14.34 11.60 -18.80
C TYR A 56 -13.11 11.54 -19.72
N SER A 57 -13.33 11.61 -21.03
CA SER A 57 -12.27 11.41 -22.04
C SER A 57 -11.13 12.43 -21.99
N SER A 58 -11.39 13.64 -21.46
CA SER A 58 -10.41 14.73 -21.38
C SER A 58 -9.83 14.92 -19.98
N LEU A 59 -10.05 13.98 -19.06
CA LEU A 59 -9.68 14.16 -17.65
C LEU A 59 -8.16 14.26 -17.48
N GLU A 60 -7.71 15.33 -16.84
CA GLU A 60 -6.29 15.60 -16.57
C GLU A 60 -5.98 15.45 -15.08
N THR A 61 -6.92 15.83 -14.21
CA THR A 61 -6.80 15.80 -12.75
C THR A 61 -7.98 15.11 -12.09
N LEU A 62 -7.69 14.12 -11.25
CA LEU A 62 -8.68 13.35 -10.49
C LEU A 62 -8.33 13.36 -9.00
N ILE A 63 -9.23 13.92 -8.19
CA ILE A 63 -9.12 13.98 -6.74
C ILE A 63 -10.21 13.12 -6.12
N LEU A 64 -9.80 12.10 -5.38
CA LEU A 64 -10.66 11.09 -4.76
C LEU A 64 -10.32 10.91 -3.27
N ASP A 65 -9.84 11.98 -2.63
CA ASP A 65 -9.41 11.96 -1.25
C ASP A 65 -10.58 11.63 -0.30
N CYS A 66 -10.31 10.93 0.80
CA CYS A 66 -11.32 10.57 1.81
C CYS A 66 -12.53 9.80 1.20
N ASN A 67 -12.25 8.72 0.47
CA ASN A 67 -13.26 7.82 -0.10
C ASN A 67 -13.10 6.38 0.45
N LYS A 68 -13.71 5.40 -0.20
CA LYS A 68 -13.66 3.98 0.17
C LYS A 68 -13.04 3.11 -0.93
N ILE A 69 -12.06 3.66 -1.63
CA ILE A 69 -11.37 2.95 -2.71
C ILE A 69 -10.45 1.89 -2.08
N GLY A 70 -10.62 0.63 -2.49
CA GLY A 70 -9.83 -0.50 -2.03
C GLY A 70 -8.94 -1.09 -3.13
N ASP A 71 -8.50 -2.33 -2.92
CA ASP A 71 -7.61 -3.06 -3.83
C ASP A 71 -8.29 -3.54 -5.11
N ASP A 72 -9.63 -3.56 -5.14
CA ASP A 72 -10.46 -3.91 -6.28
C ASP A 72 -10.61 -2.77 -7.31
N VAL A 73 -9.88 -1.67 -7.11
CA VAL A 73 -9.98 -0.50 -7.98
C VAL A 73 -9.34 -0.75 -9.34
N GLU A 74 -10.15 -0.55 -10.40
CA GLU A 74 -9.68 -0.58 -11.77
C GLU A 74 -9.85 0.79 -12.43
N PHE A 75 -8.75 1.38 -12.91
CA PHE A 75 -8.82 2.59 -13.72
C PHE A 75 -9.10 2.21 -15.18
N PRO A 76 -10.07 2.84 -15.86
CA PRO A 76 -10.18 2.74 -17.30
C PRO A 76 -8.99 3.44 -17.98
N ARG A 77 -8.89 3.27 -19.30
CA ARG A 77 -7.78 3.82 -20.09
C ARG A 77 -7.85 5.35 -20.19
N CYS A 78 -7.25 6.05 -19.22
CA CYS A 78 -7.20 7.51 -19.13
C CYS A 78 -5.89 8.07 -19.70
N GLN A 79 -5.83 8.30 -21.02
CA GLN A 79 -4.60 8.71 -21.71
C GLN A 79 -4.14 10.15 -21.41
N THR A 80 -5.03 11.00 -20.89
CA THR A 80 -4.80 12.40 -20.57
C THR A 80 -4.48 12.63 -19.09
N LEU A 81 -4.68 11.63 -18.25
CA LEU A 81 -4.59 11.77 -16.80
C LEU A 81 -3.14 12.02 -16.38
N THR A 82 -2.92 13.14 -15.69
CA THR A 82 -1.59 13.58 -15.22
C THR A 82 -1.50 13.63 -13.71
N THR A 83 -2.63 13.84 -13.03
CA THR A 83 -2.69 14.04 -11.58
C THR A 83 -3.76 13.14 -10.97
N VAL A 84 -3.36 12.31 -10.02
CA VAL A 84 -4.26 11.45 -9.24
C VAL A 84 -3.97 11.63 -7.75
N SER A 85 -5.00 11.96 -6.98
CA SER A 85 -4.94 11.98 -5.52
C SER A 85 -5.95 10.99 -4.96
N LEU A 86 -5.45 10.05 -4.15
CA LEU A 86 -6.21 8.96 -3.52
C LEU A 86 -5.96 8.96 -2.01
N ASN A 87 -5.74 10.12 -1.40
CA ASN A 87 -5.38 10.18 0.02
C ASN A 87 -6.51 9.65 0.91
N LYS A 88 -6.17 9.01 2.03
CA LYS A 88 -7.12 8.49 3.02
C LYS A 88 -8.19 7.58 2.39
N ASN A 89 -7.74 6.61 1.61
CA ASN A 89 -8.55 5.50 1.09
C ASN A 89 -8.14 4.18 1.79
N GLN A 90 -8.59 3.04 1.27
CA GLN A 90 -8.41 1.72 1.87
C GLN A 90 -7.50 0.81 1.03
N ILE A 91 -6.57 1.40 0.27
CA ILE A 91 -5.66 0.65 -0.59
C ILE A 91 -4.59 0.00 0.27
N ALA A 92 -4.45 -1.32 0.18
CA ALA A 92 -3.45 -2.14 0.87
C ALA A 92 -2.49 -2.81 -0.12
N ASP A 93 -2.96 -3.23 -1.29
CA ASP A 93 -2.15 -3.80 -2.37
C ASP A 93 -1.60 -2.69 -3.29
N LEU A 94 -0.40 -2.23 -2.94
CA LEU A 94 0.32 -1.23 -3.74
C LEU A 94 0.66 -1.75 -5.14
N ASP A 95 1.01 -3.03 -5.27
CA ASP A 95 1.49 -3.60 -6.53
C ASP A 95 0.37 -3.61 -7.57
N HIS A 96 -0.83 -4.03 -7.16
CA HIS A 96 -2.00 -4.04 -8.01
C HIS A 96 -2.31 -2.64 -8.55
N LEU A 97 -2.37 -1.64 -7.66
CA LEU A 97 -2.63 -0.24 -8.01
C LEU A 97 -1.58 0.29 -9.01
N LEU A 98 -0.29 0.13 -8.72
CA LEU A 98 0.78 0.66 -9.57
C LEU A 98 0.79 0.02 -10.95
N GLN A 99 0.52 -1.29 -11.04
CA GLN A 99 0.40 -1.98 -12.32
C GLN A 99 -0.80 -1.48 -13.13
N ASN A 100 -1.93 -1.21 -12.46
CA ASN A 100 -3.12 -0.65 -13.09
C ASN A 100 -2.83 0.76 -13.63
N LEU A 101 -2.32 1.66 -12.78
CA LEU A 101 -1.97 3.03 -13.17
C LEU A 101 -0.93 3.09 -14.30
N ARG A 102 0.08 2.23 -14.27
CA ARG A 102 1.10 2.15 -15.34
C ARG A 102 0.49 1.83 -16.70
N LYS A 103 -0.52 0.96 -16.75
CA LYS A 103 -1.20 0.56 -18.00
C LYS A 103 -2.19 1.64 -18.46
N CYS A 104 -2.93 2.20 -17.52
CA CYS A 104 -4.10 3.02 -17.80
C CYS A 104 -3.79 4.52 -17.92
N ALA A 105 -2.82 5.03 -17.17
CA ALA A 105 -2.43 6.45 -17.11
C ALA A 105 -0.93 6.64 -17.43
N PRO A 106 -0.50 6.46 -18.69
CA PRO A 106 0.93 6.52 -19.06
C PRO A 106 1.55 7.93 -18.95
N LYS A 107 0.73 8.98 -18.81
CA LYS A 107 1.18 10.38 -18.65
C LYS A 107 1.14 10.85 -17.20
N LEU A 108 0.94 9.95 -16.23
CA LEU A 108 0.84 10.31 -14.83
C LEU A 108 2.14 10.95 -14.33
N ARG A 109 2.01 12.14 -13.74
CA ARG A 109 3.10 12.97 -13.21
C ARG A 109 2.97 13.24 -11.72
N PHE A 110 1.75 13.26 -11.19
CA PHE A 110 1.48 13.47 -9.78
C PHE A 110 0.63 12.32 -9.23
N LEU A 111 1.09 11.71 -8.15
CA LEU A 111 0.39 10.67 -7.41
C LEU A 111 0.46 10.96 -5.91
N SER A 112 -0.66 10.85 -5.21
CA SER A 112 -0.69 10.94 -3.75
C SER A 112 -1.52 9.80 -3.17
N LEU A 113 -0.93 9.04 -2.25
CA LEU A 113 -1.47 7.86 -1.59
C LEU A 113 -1.42 7.97 -0.05
N LEU A 114 -1.11 9.15 0.48
CA LEU A 114 -1.02 9.41 1.92
C LEU A 114 -2.25 8.91 2.68
N GLY A 115 -2.03 8.19 3.78
CA GLY A 115 -3.11 7.69 4.63
C GLY A 115 -3.83 6.44 4.10
N ASN A 116 -3.29 5.74 3.11
CA ASN A 116 -3.67 4.38 2.73
C ASN A 116 -2.87 3.33 3.53
N TYR A 117 -3.35 2.09 3.62
CA TYR A 117 -2.63 0.98 4.27
C TYR A 117 -1.31 0.62 3.55
N ALA A 118 -1.31 0.76 2.22
CA ALA A 118 -0.17 0.58 1.33
C ALA A 118 0.94 1.62 1.54
N CYS A 119 0.58 2.84 1.97
CA CYS A 119 1.51 3.93 2.18
C CYS A 119 2.00 3.90 3.65
N PRO A 120 3.29 3.61 3.93
CA PRO A 120 3.83 3.76 5.27
C PRO A 120 3.76 5.25 5.63
N HIS A 121 2.90 5.61 6.56
CA HIS A 121 2.76 6.99 6.99
C HIS A 121 3.69 7.24 8.18
N GLN A 122 4.35 8.41 8.22
CA GLN A 122 5.29 8.81 9.28
C GLN A 122 4.73 8.70 10.72
N LEU A 123 3.41 8.53 10.89
CA LEU A 123 2.72 8.46 12.19
C LEU A 123 2.14 7.06 12.52
N MET A 124 2.39 6.02 11.72
CA MET A 124 1.72 4.69 11.83
C MET A 124 2.34 3.69 12.82
N GLY A 125 3.24 4.11 13.70
CA GLY A 125 3.68 3.30 14.85
C GLY A 125 5.17 3.35 15.12
N LEU A 126 5.56 2.85 16.31
CA LEU A 126 6.95 2.77 16.81
C LEU A 126 7.85 1.86 15.95
N ASP A 127 7.28 1.13 15.00
CA ASP A 127 7.97 0.14 14.16
C ASP A 127 8.36 0.68 12.76
N TYR A 128 7.96 1.91 12.39
CA TYR A 128 8.35 2.53 11.12
C TYR A 128 9.53 3.46 11.33
N ASP A 129 10.63 3.20 10.64
CA ASP A 129 11.75 4.14 10.52
C ASP A 129 11.60 4.99 9.25
N ASP A 130 12.33 6.11 9.17
CA ASP A 130 12.36 6.94 7.95
C ASP A 130 12.85 6.16 6.72
N SER A 131 13.50 5.00 6.92
CA SER A 131 13.94 4.11 5.83
C SER A 131 12.76 3.46 5.12
N ASP A 132 11.67 3.14 5.81
CA ASP A 132 10.50 2.50 5.19
C ASP A 132 9.78 3.41 4.21
N TYR A 133 9.60 4.69 4.56
CA TYR A 133 9.00 5.65 3.65
C TYR A 133 9.89 5.89 2.42
N HIS A 134 11.20 5.97 2.63
CA HIS A 134 12.17 6.08 1.53
C HIS A 134 12.09 4.88 0.56
N ARG A 135 12.08 3.65 1.10
CA ARG A 135 11.91 2.41 0.30
C ARG A 135 10.62 2.43 -0.50
N TYR A 136 9.50 2.77 0.16
CA TYR A 136 8.20 2.91 -0.50
C TYR A 136 8.26 3.92 -1.66
N ARG A 137 8.84 5.10 -1.44
CA ARG A 137 8.96 6.12 -2.48
C ARG A 137 9.78 5.62 -3.66
N CYS A 138 10.97 5.09 -3.42
CA CYS A 138 11.80 4.54 -4.48
C CYS A 138 11.12 3.37 -5.22
N TYR A 139 10.32 2.55 -4.54
CA TYR A 139 9.54 1.48 -5.17
C TYR A 139 8.46 2.02 -6.11
N VAL A 140 7.70 3.03 -5.67
CA VAL A 140 6.66 3.69 -6.49
C VAL A 140 7.30 4.34 -7.71
N ILE A 141 8.41 5.07 -7.53
CA ILE A 141 9.16 5.72 -8.62
C ILE A 141 9.68 4.68 -9.63
N TYR A 142 10.20 3.55 -9.15
CA TYR A 142 10.64 2.45 -10.01
C TYR A 142 9.49 1.89 -10.87
N CYS A 143 8.30 1.76 -10.29
CA CYS A 143 7.13 1.27 -11.02
C CYS A 143 6.56 2.30 -12.00
N LEU A 144 6.62 3.59 -11.65
CA LEU A 144 6.07 4.73 -12.40
C LEU A 144 7.17 5.77 -12.69
N PRO A 145 8.08 5.50 -13.66
CA PRO A 145 9.23 6.39 -13.93
C PRO A 145 8.85 7.75 -14.52
N THR A 146 7.60 7.94 -14.98
CA THR A 146 7.11 9.23 -15.50
C THR A 146 6.75 10.22 -14.39
N LEU A 147 6.70 9.76 -13.14
CA LEU A 147 6.25 10.53 -12.00
C LEU A 147 7.23 11.66 -11.66
N LYS A 148 6.68 12.84 -11.34
CA LYS A 148 7.42 14.04 -10.94
C LYS A 148 7.13 14.47 -9.51
N PHE A 149 5.97 14.09 -8.97
CA PHE A 149 5.57 14.35 -7.60
C PHE A 149 4.91 13.11 -7.01
N LEU A 150 5.33 12.76 -5.79
CA LEU A 150 4.77 11.67 -5.00
C LEU A 150 4.47 12.19 -3.60
N ASP A 151 3.23 12.00 -3.14
CA ASP A 151 2.82 12.31 -1.76
C ASP A 151 3.15 13.76 -1.34
N SER A 152 2.86 14.71 -2.24
CA SER A 152 3.10 16.16 -2.08
C SER A 152 4.57 16.61 -2.10
N THR A 153 5.53 15.72 -2.36
CA THR A 153 6.93 16.10 -2.54
C THR A 153 7.43 15.78 -3.97
N PRO A 154 8.29 16.62 -4.55
CA PRO A 154 8.88 16.35 -5.86
C PRO A 154 9.78 15.11 -5.80
N VAL A 155 9.84 14.37 -6.90
CA VAL A 155 10.80 13.29 -7.09
C VAL A 155 12.17 13.90 -7.37
N THR A 156 13.13 13.59 -6.50
CA THR A 156 14.51 14.06 -6.62
C THR A 156 15.33 13.15 -7.51
N ARG A 157 16.44 13.66 -8.07
CA ARG A 157 17.37 12.85 -8.88
C ARG A 157 17.97 11.69 -8.10
N ALA A 158 18.28 11.89 -6.82
CA ALA A 158 18.83 10.85 -5.97
C ALA A 158 17.84 9.67 -5.80
N GLU A 159 16.56 9.97 -5.57
CA GLU A 159 15.52 8.93 -5.48
C GLU A 159 15.32 8.20 -6.81
N GLU A 160 15.38 8.94 -7.94
CA GLU A 160 15.26 8.35 -9.29
C GLU A 160 16.43 7.40 -9.59
N GLU A 161 17.66 7.81 -9.33
CA GLU A 161 18.86 6.97 -9.49
C GLU A 161 18.80 5.73 -8.59
N GLU A 162 18.38 5.89 -7.33
CA GLU A 162 18.27 4.77 -6.40
C GLU A 162 17.13 3.82 -6.78
N ALA A 163 16.00 4.35 -7.23
CA ALA A 163 14.88 3.57 -7.76
C ALA A 163 15.29 2.74 -8.98
N ILE A 164 16.09 3.29 -9.89
CA ILE A 164 16.62 2.57 -11.06
C ILE A 164 17.57 1.44 -10.62
N LEU A 165 18.45 1.71 -9.66
CA LEU A 165 19.46 0.75 -9.22
C LEU A 165 18.90 -0.38 -8.34
N ARG A 166 17.98 -0.04 -7.43
CA ARG A 166 17.55 -0.92 -6.33
C ARG A 166 16.05 -1.02 -6.16
N GLY A 167 15.24 -0.24 -6.87
CA GLY A 167 13.79 -0.14 -6.69
C GLY A 167 13.07 -1.49 -6.72
N LYS A 168 13.48 -2.41 -7.59
CA LYS A 168 12.93 -3.79 -7.63
C LYS A 168 12.95 -4.51 -6.27
N TYR A 169 13.94 -4.23 -5.43
CA TYR A 169 14.12 -4.87 -4.13
C TYR A 169 13.43 -4.13 -2.98
N PHE A 170 12.89 -2.93 -3.24
CA PHE A 170 12.14 -2.15 -2.24
C PHE A 170 10.66 -2.53 -2.16
N ARG A 171 10.25 -3.60 -2.84
CA ARG A 171 8.90 -4.14 -2.66
C ARG A 171 8.72 -4.60 -1.22
N ILE A 172 7.95 -3.83 -0.45
CA ILE A 172 7.61 -4.15 0.94
C ILE A 172 6.48 -5.17 0.92
N VAL A 173 6.77 -6.39 1.38
CA VAL A 173 5.74 -7.40 1.64
C VAL A 173 5.46 -7.38 3.14
N LYS A 174 4.40 -6.70 3.56
CA LYS A 174 3.95 -6.84 4.95
C LYS A 174 3.34 -8.24 5.10
N PRO A 175 3.73 -9.02 6.12
CA PRO A 175 3.01 -10.25 6.42
C PRO A 175 1.54 -9.87 6.63
N ILE A 176 0.63 -10.57 5.95
CA ILE A 176 -0.80 -10.40 6.15
C ILE A 176 -1.03 -10.71 7.63
N VAL A 177 -1.21 -9.66 8.44
CA VAL A 177 -1.82 -9.83 9.76
C VAL A 177 -3.26 -10.19 9.42
N LEU A 178 -3.52 -11.49 9.30
CA LEU A 178 -4.87 -12.00 9.34
C LEU A 178 -5.47 -11.31 10.55
N GLN A 179 -6.44 -10.41 10.33
CA GLN A 179 -7.34 -9.96 11.36
C GLN A 179 -8.07 -11.22 11.81
N THR A 180 -7.38 -11.96 12.66
CA THR A 180 -7.93 -13.07 13.39
C THR A 180 -8.95 -12.36 14.24
N GLN A 181 -10.21 -12.45 13.83
CA GLN A 181 -11.31 -12.23 14.73
C GLN A 181 -10.88 -12.90 16.03
N VAL A 182 -10.72 -12.12 17.09
CA VAL A 182 -10.46 -12.64 18.42
C VAL A 182 -11.74 -13.38 18.83
N LYS A 183 -12.00 -14.53 18.20
CA LYS A 183 -12.65 -15.63 18.85
C LYS A 183 -11.70 -15.95 19.97
N SER A 184 -12.16 -15.79 21.19
CA SER A 184 -11.51 -16.21 22.41
C SER A 184 -10.97 -17.63 22.24
N ILE A 185 -9.73 -17.74 21.78
CA ILE A 185 -8.96 -18.97 21.85
C ILE A 185 -8.68 -19.09 23.34
N ARG A 186 -9.48 -19.94 23.99
CA ARG A 186 -9.18 -20.45 25.32
C ARG A 186 -7.72 -20.86 25.33
N GLN A 187 -7.00 -20.35 26.33
CA GLN A 187 -5.61 -20.65 26.60
C GLN A 187 -5.39 -22.16 26.58
N ASP A 188 -4.79 -22.67 25.52
CA ASP A 188 -3.92 -23.83 25.60
C ASP A 188 -2.53 -23.32 25.25
N GLN A 189 -1.88 -22.72 26.27
CA GLN A 189 -0.43 -22.58 26.29
C GLN A 189 0.14 -24.00 26.18
N LYS A 190 0.49 -24.44 24.96
CA LYS A 190 1.48 -25.49 24.82
C LYS A 190 2.83 -24.85 25.07
N ASP A 191 3.23 -24.91 26.33
CA ASP A 191 4.55 -24.55 26.81
C ASP A 191 5.62 -25.16 25.91
N PHE A 192 6.29 -24.33 25.11
CA PHE A 192 7.53 -24.72 24.47
C PHE A 192 8.60 -24.78 25.56
N ILE A 193 8.72 -25.94 26.19
CA ILE A 193 9.81 -26.24 27.12
C ILE A 193 10.94 -26.83 26.25
N PRO A 194 12.06 -26.13 26.05
CA PRO A 194 13.15 -26.60 25.19
C PRO A 194 13.92 -27.81 25.77
N LEU A 195 13.54 -28.28 26.95
CA LEU A 195 14.10 -29.46 27.61
C LEU A 195 12.96 -30.44 27.93
N PRO A 196 13.17 -31.76 27.77
CA PRO A 196 12.19 -32.74 28.21
C PRO A 196 11.98 -32.61 29.72
N PRO A 197 10.75 -32.75 30.24
CA PRO A 197 10.48 -32.68 31.67
C PRO A 197 11.10 -33.90 32.34
N ALA A 198 12.34 -33.79 32.78
CA ALA A 198 12.99 -34.82 33.57
C ALA A 198 12.36 -34.81 34.97
N LYS A 199 11.76 -35.95 35.36
CA LYS A 199 11.42 -36.18 36.77
C LYS A 199 12.73 -36.30 37.55
N LEU A 200 13.10 -35.22 38.23
CA LEU A 200 14.23 -35.18 39.16
C LEU A 200 13.90 -36.05 40.38
N ASN A 201 14.39 -37.29 40.41
CA ASN A 201 14.64 -37.96 41.69
C ASN A 201 16.02 -37.50 42.17
N SER A 202 16.11 -36.98 43.39
CA SER A 202 17.28 -36.24 43.93
C SER A 202 18.54 -37.09 44.19
N THR A 203 18.67 -38.26 43.56
CA THR A 203 19.75 -39.23 43.84
C THR A 203 20.57 -39.63 42.62
N PHE A 204 20.34 -39.02 41.44
CA PHE A 204 21.09 -39.35 40.24
C PHE A 204 21.89 -38.16 39.69
N HIS A 205 23.19 -38.13 40.01
CA HIS A 205 24.17 -37.23 39.41
C HIS A 205 24.79 -37.86 38.16
N LYS A 206 24.02 -37.99 37.07
CA LYS A 206 24.61 -38.25 35.74
C LYS A 206 23.95 -37.34 34.71
N GLY A 207 24.78 -36.65 33.93
CA GLY A 207 24.32 -35.77 32.86
C GLY A 207 23.50 -36.55 31.82
N ILE A 208 22.41 -35.95 31.35
CA ILE A 208 21.55 -36.49 30.29
C ILE A 208 21.93 -35.80 28.98
N TYR A 209 22.25 -36.58 27.95
CA TYR A 209 22.43 -36.06 26.60
C TYR A 209 21.09 -36.09 25.85
N GLY A 210 20.64 -34.93 25.36
CA GLY A 210 19.48 -34.82 24.48
C GLY A 210 19.90 -34.90 23.02
N ALA A 211 19.17 -35.67 22.20
CA ALA A 211 19.39 -35.68 20.76
C ALA A 211 18.73 -34.44 20.13
N CYS A 212 19.54 -33.45 19.75
CA CYS A 212 19.08 -32.30 18.97
C CYS A 212 18.67 -32.78 17.56
N ARG A 213 17.37 -32.75 17.26
CA ARG A 213 16.84 -33.07 15.91
C ARG A 213 16.90 -31.90 14.93
N TYR A 214 17.53 -30.78 15.32
CA TYR A 214 17.65 -29.61 14.47
C TYR A 214 19.02 -29.58 13.79
N ARG A 215 19.06 -29.87 12.49
CA ARG A 215 20.25 -29.67 11.65
C ARG A 215 20.23 -28.23 11.12
N TYR A 216 20.97 -27.35 11.77
CA TYR A 216 21.16 -25.98 11.28
C TYR A 216 22.07 -25.99 10.04
N THR A 217 21.50 -25.79 8.86
CA THR A 217 22.27 -25.58 7.62
C THR A 217 22.49 -24.08 7.43
N GLY A 218 23.39 -23.50 8.22
CA GLY A 218 23.76 -22.09 8.12
C GLY A 218 24.60 -21.82 6.88
N LYS A 219 23.99 -21.37 5.78
CA LYS A 219 24.76 -20.73 4.68
C LYS A 219 25.05 -19.25 4.93
N ASN A 220 24.34 -18.60 5.88
CA ASN A 220 24.45 -17.16 6.17
C ASN A 220 24.59 -16.86 7.68
N SER A 221 25.29 -17.69 8.46
CA SER A 221 25.54 -17.40 9.87
C SER A 221 26.79 -16.55 10.03
N GLU A 222 26.64 -15.25 10.25
CA GLU A 222 27.79 -14.36 10.54
C GLU A 222 28.46 -14.66 11.90
N GLY A 223 27.76 -15.36 12.80
CA GLY A 223 28.24 -15.69 14.15
C GLY A 223 29.35 -16.75 14.21
N ASN A 224 29.59 -17.51 13.15
CA ASN A 224 30.61 -18.57 13.12
C ASN A 224 31.95 -18.14 12.51
N ARG A 225 32.17 -16.84 12.30
CA ARG A 225 33.38 -16.33 11.64
C ARG A 225 34.67 -16.46 12.47
N PHE A 226 34.55 -16.77 13.77
CA PHE A 226 35.67 -16.72 14.71
C PHE A 226 35.97 -18.05 15.41
N ILE A 227 35.20 -19.12 15.17
CA ILE A 227 35.49 -20.44 15.74
C ILE A 227 36.53 -21.13 14.85
N ARG A 228 37.68 -21.50 15.41
CA ARG A 228 38.72 -22.22 14.69
C ARG A 228 38.72 -23.68 15.12
N ASN A 229 39.17 -24.58 14.23
CA ASN A 229 39.14 -26.04 14.43
C ASN A 229 39.96 -26.57 15.63
N HIS A 230 40.62 -25.70 16.39
CA HIS A 230 41.36 -26.05 17.61
C HIS A 230 40.50 -25.90 18.88
N ASP A 231 39.31 -25.33 18.77
CA ASP A 231 38.39 -25.07 19.88
C ASP A 231 37.25 -26.10 19.97
N LEU A 232 37.35 -27.20 19.21
CA LEU A 232 36.36 -28.29 19.13
C LEU A 232 36.97 -29.63 19.56
#